data_AF-A0A0H3XIU8-F1
#
_entry.id   AF-A0A0H3XIU8-F1
#
_cell.length_a   1.000
_cell.length_b   1.000
_cell.length_c   1.000
_cell.angle_alpha   90.00
_cell.angle_beta   90.00
_cell.angle_gamma   90.00
#
_symmetry.space_group_name_H-M   'P 1'
#
loop_
_entity.id
_entity.type
_entity.pdbx_description
1 polymer ?
#
loop_
_entity_poly.entity_id
_entity_poly.type
_entity_poly.pdbx_seq_one_letter_code
_entity_poly.pdbx_strand_id
1 'polypeptide(L)' 'MKTVQTKNVDQEAIEIVNRYLTLGEDIYEYLNVLKHQIIQKKESNDPNQNLEAEYDEKLLAAVKKYWKEGQQL' A
#
# COMPACT_ATOMS: atom_id res chain seq x y z
N MET A 1 -2.95 14.59 -22.24
CA MET A 1 -2.13 14.64 -21.01
C MET A 1 -2.82 13.78 -19.98
N LYS A 2 -2.27 12.60 -19.63
CA LYS A 2 -2.83 11.78 -18.54
C LYS A 2 -2.49 12.50 -17.24
N THR A 3 -3.50 13.10 -16.61
CA THR A 3 -3.43 13.63 -15.25
C THR A 3 -2.83 12.57 -14.35
N VAL A 4 -1.64 12.83 -13.81
CA VAL A 4 -1.12 12.12 -12.65
C VAL A 4 -2.08 12.48 -11.52
N GLN A 5 -3.17 11.73 -11.38
CA GLN A 5 -3.97 11.78 -10.17
C GLN A 5 -3.03 11.33 -9.06
N THR A 6 -2.59 12.28 -8.25
CA THR A 6 -1.95 12.00 -6.97
C THR A 6 -2.98 11.25 -6.14
N LYS A 7 -3.07 9.93 -6.30
CA LYS A 7 -3.98 9.11 -5.51
C LYS A 7 -3.61 9.31 -4.04
N ASN A 8 -4.58 9.74 -3.26
CA ASN A 8 -4.42 9.88 -1.82
C ASN A 8 -4.16 8.48 -1.25
N VAL A 9 -3.03 8.31 -0.55
CA VAL A 9 -2.60 7.06 0.07
C VAL A 9 -3.70 6.44 0.93
N ASP A 10 -4.43 7.27 1.68
CA ASP A 10 -5.50 6.78 2.56
C ASP A 10 -6.67 6.21 1.76
N GLN A 11 -7.04 6.86 0.65
CA GLN A 11 -8.11 6.37 -0.21
C GLN A 11 -7.73 5.03 -0.85
N GLU A 12 -6.50 4.93 -1.35
CA GLU A 12 -6.00 3.68 -1.95
C GLU A 12 -5.93 2.55 -0.92
N ALA A 13 -5.49 2.86 0.31
CA ALA A 13 -5.48 1.89 1.40
C ALA A 13 -6.89 1.38 1.75
N ILE A 14 -7.87 2.27 1.81
CA ILE A 14 -9.28 1.90 2.06
C ILE A 14 -9.81 1.01 0.93
N GLU A 15 -9.53 1.36 -0.33
CA GLU A 15 -9.94 0.56 -1.50
C GLU A 15 -9.35 -0.86 -1.46
N ILE A 16 -8.06 -0.98 -1.11
CA ILE A 16 -7.39 -2.27 -0.94
C ILE A 16 -8.05 -3.06 0.19
N VAL A 17 -8.17 -2.48 1.38
CA VAL A 17 -8.76 -3.15 2.55
C VAL A 17 -10.18 -3.63 2.24
N ASN A 18 -11.03 -2.77 1.68
CA ASN A 18 -12.40 -3.11 1.33
C ASN A 18 -12.46 -4.26 0.33
N ARG A 19 -11.56 -4.29 -0.66
CA ARG A 19 -11.48 -5.40 -1.63
C ARG A 19 -11.18 -6.72 -0.93
N TYR A 20 -10.17 -6.77 -0.06
CA TYR A 20 -9.80 -8.00 0.66
C TYR A 20 -10.91 -8.45 1.62
N LEU A 21 -11.53 -7.51 2.36
CA LEU A 21 -12.68 -7.81 3.22
C LEU A 21 -13.87 -8.37 2.42
N THR A 22 -14.17 -7.80 1.25
CA THR A 22 -15.27 -8.25 0.38
C THR A 22 -15.01 -9.65 -0.19
N LEU A 23 -13.75 -9.96 -0.51
CA LEU A 23 -13.36 -11.27 -1.03
C LEU A 23 -13.18 -12.32 0.08
N GLY A 24 -13.13 -11.90 1.35
CA GLY A 24 -12.78 -12.78 2.47
C GLY A 24 -11.34 -13.32 2.38
N GLU A 25 -10.47 -12.61 1.66
CA GLU A 25 -9.08 -13.00 1.44
C GLU A 25 -8.15 -12.41 2.49
N ASP A 26 -7.02 -13.08 2.71
CA ASP A 26 -6.00 -12.62 3.64
C ASP A 26 -5.15 -11.49 3.02
N ILE A 27 -5.13 -10.33 3.68
CA ILE A 27 -4.33 -9.18 3.28
C ILE A 27 -2.83 -9.33 3.61
N TYR A 28 -2.45 -10.27 4.48
CA TYR A 28 -1.06 -10.41 4.93
C TYR A 28 -0.10 -10.75 3.80
N GLU A 29 -0.53 -11.51 2.80
CA GLU A 29 0.28 -11.79 1.61
C GLU A 29 0.58 -10.51 0.83
N TYR A 30 -0.44 -9.67 0.60
CA TYR A 30 -0.27 -8.36 -0.03
C TYR A 30 0.70 -7.47 0.75
N LEU A 31 0.53 -7.39 2.07
CA LEU A 31 1.42 -6.61 2.93
C LEU A 31 2.86 -7.11 2.87
N ASN A 32 3.07 -8.43 2.78
CA ASN A 32 4.40 -9.02 2.68
C ASN A 32 5.05 -8.73 1.33
N VAL A 33 4.30 -8.83 0.23
CA VAL A 33 4.79 -8.46 -1.11
C VAL A 33 5.17 -6.98 -1.18
N LEU A 34 4.29 -6.10 -0.68
CA LEU A 34 4.56 -4.66 -0.66
C LEU A 34 5.81 -4.32 0.17
N LYS A 35 6.01 -4.99 1.30
CA LYS A 35 7.23 -4.83 2.12
C LYS A 35 8.49 -5.25 1.36
N HIS A 36 8.47 -6.36 0.63
CA HIS A 36 9.61 -6.79 -0.18
C HIS A 36 9.91 -5.82 -1.32
N GLN A 37 8.87 -5.29 -1.97
CA GLN A 37 9.02 -4.27 -3.01
C GLN A 37 9.68 -3.01 -2.46
N ILE A 38 9.24 -2.51 -1.30
CA ILE A 38 9.86 -1.35 -0.64
C ILE A 38 11.36 -1.56 -0.42
N ILE A 39 11.76 -2.74 0.09
CA ILE A 39 13.17 -3.06 0.34
C ILE A 39 13.95 -3.03 -0.97
N GLN A 40 13.46 -3.70 -2.02
CA GLN A 40 14.12 -3.72 -3.33
C GLN A 40 14.25 -2.32 -3.93
N LYS A 41 13.22 -1.49 -3.79
CA LYS A 41 13.22 -0.10 -4.28
C LYS A 41 14.23 0.76 -3.53
N LYS A 42 14.40 0.58 -2.22
CA LYS A 42 15.40 1.29 -1.40
C LYS A 42 16.84 0.85 -1.68
N GLU A 43 17.03 -0.39 -2.10
CA GLU A 43 18.34 -0.90 -2.52
C GLU A 43 18.70 -0.45 -3.96
N SER A 44 17.76 0.14 -4.68
CA SER A 44 18.00 0.70 -6.01
C SER A 44 18.82 1.99 -5.94
N ASN A 45 19.71 2.18 -6.91
CA ASN A 45 20.43 3.44 -7.10
C ASN A 45 19.60 4.50 -7.86
N ASP A 46 18.34 4.21 -8.17
CA ASP A 46 17.43 5.13 -8.87
C ASP A 46 16.68 6.03 -7.85
N PRO A 47 16.84 7.37 -7.91
CA PRO A 47 16.15 8.28 -7.00
C PRO A 47 14.61 8.26 -7.15
N ASN A 48 14.08 7.88 -8.30
CA ASN A 48 12.63 7.71 -8.46
C ASN A 48 12.13 6.48 -7.70
N GLN A 49 12.91 5.40 -7.66
CA GLN A 49 12.59 4.21 -6.87
C GLN A 49 12.56 4.52 -5.37
N ASN A 50 13.43 5.42 -4.89
CA ASN A 50 13.39 5.88 -3.51
C ASN A 50 12.12 6.68 -3.19
N LEU A 51 11.70 7.59 -4.07
CA LEU A 51 10.44 8.33 -3.91
C LEU A 51 9.22 7.40 -3.94
N GLU A 52 9.22 6.41 -4.82
CA GLU A 52 8.20 5.36 -4.86
C GLU A 52 8.19 4.52 -3.57
N ALA A 53 9.36 4.19 -3.02
CA ALA A 53 9.46 3.46 -1.76
C ALA A 53 8.86 4.26 -0.58
N GLU A 54 9.09 5.57 -0.53
CA GLU A 54 8.47 6.43 0.50
C GLU A 54 6.94 6.48 0.38
N TYR A 55 6.41 6.46 -0.83
CA TYR A 55 4.97 6.35 -1.06
C TYR A 55 4.44 4.98 -0.61
N ASP A 56 5.09 3.89 -1.02
CA ASP A 56 4.71 2.53 -0.68
C ASP A 56 4.78 2.27 0.83
N GLU A 57 5.73 2.88 1.54
CA GLU A 57 5.78 2.81 3.02
C GLU A 57 4.57 3.46 3.69
N LYS A 58 4.12 4.61 3.18
CA LYS A 58 2.91 5.27 3.66
C LYS A 58 1.69 4.40 3.36
N LEU A 59 1.63 3.81 2.18
CA LEU A 59 0.55 2.89 1.80
C LEU A 59 0.52 1.65 2.70
N LEU A 60 1.67 1.03 2.96
CA LEU A 60 1.79 -0.12 3.85
C LEU A 60 1.28 0.20 5.26
N ALA A 61 1.62 1.38 5.80
CA ALA A 61 1.15 1.83 7.11
C ALA A 61 -0.36 2.07 7.13
N ALA A 62 -0.89 2.74 6.09
CA ALA A 62 -2.32 3.02 5.97
C ALA A 62 -3.14 1.74 5.82
N VAL A 63 -2.74 0.80 4.95
CA VAL A 63 -3.42 -0.49 4.77
C VAL A 63 -3.48 -1.27 6.08
N LYS A 64 -2.37 -1.33 6.84
CA LYS A 64 -2.35 -1.98 8.16
C LYS A 64 -3.32 -1.34 9.15
N LYS A 65 -3.39 -0.01 9.17
CA LYS A 65 -4.30 0.74 10.03
C LYS A 65 -5.75 0.39 9.69
N TYR A 66 -6.15 0.57 8.43
CA TYR A 66 -7.54 0.38 8.00
C TYR A 66 -7.97 -1.09 8.04
N TRP A 67 -7.07 -2.05 7.79
CA TRP A 67 -7.38 -3.46 7.96
C TRP A 67 -7.76 -3.77 9.41
N LYS A 68 -6.98 -3.26 10.38
CA LYS A 68 -7.27 -3.46 11.80
C LYS A 68 -8.59 -2.82 12.21
N GLU A 69 -8.89 -1.62 11.71
CA GLU A 69 -10.17 -0.93 11.96
C GLU A 69 -11.35 -1.68 11.35
N GLY A 70 -11.22 -2.21 10.12
CA GLY A 70 -12.26 -2.97 9.44
C GLY A 70 -12.57 -4.34 10.05
N GLN A 71 -11.61 -4.96 10.75
CA GLN A 71 -11.81 -6.22 11.48
C GLN A 71 -12.55 -6.02 12.82
N GLN A 72 -12.76 -4.79 13.28
CA GLN A 72 -13.45 -4.46 14.54
C GLN A 72 -14.94 -4.15 14.35
N LEU A 73 -15.43 -4.17 13.11
CA LEU A 73 -16.84 -3.96 12.73
C LEU A 73 -17.57 -5.30 12.61
#